data_AF-A0A926CLE0-F1
#
_entry.id   AF-A0A926CLE0-F1
#
_cell.length_a   1.000
_cell.length_b   1.000
_cell.length_c   1.000
_cell.angle_alpha   90.00
_cell.angle_beta   90.00
_cell.angle_gamma   90.00
#
_symmetry.space_group_name_H-M   'P 1'
#
loop_
_entity.id
_entity.type
_entity.pdbx_description
1 polymer ?
#
loop_
_entity_poly.entity_id
_entity_poly.type
_entity_poly.pdbx_seq_one_letter_code
_entity_poly.pdbx_strand_id
1 'polypeptide(L)'
;YGAEATGVEIDDSLARQSTAEIARQKLSATARIIAGDVTKQDYASANLITVYLLPESNTKIRPMLEKQLKPGTRIVAHDFEFSGWTPEKVENIEDDGEGRSHTLFLYRRQDGAR
;
A
#
# COMPACT_ATOMS: atom_id res chain seq x y z
N TYR A 1 4.88 -6.59 16.75
CA TYR A 1 5.56 -7.18 15.58
C TYR A 1 4.87 -8.50 15.23
N GLY A 2 4.93 -8.97 13.97
CA GLY A 2 4.28 -10.21 13.53
C GLY A 2 3.20 -10.04 12.44
N ALA A 3 3.28 -8.98 11.63
CA ALA A 3 2.38 -8.83 10.49
C ALA A 3 2.76 -9.82 9.37
N GLU A 4 1.76 -10.37 8.69
CA GLU A 4 1.95 -11.03 7.41
C GLU A 4 1.95 -9.99 6.30
N ALA A 5 3.05 -9.92 5.53
CA ALA A 5 3.28 -8.92 4.51
C ALA A 5 3.34 -9.57 3.12
N THR A 6 2.67 -8.93 2.16
CA THR A 6 2.75 -9.29 0.74
C THR A 6 3.00 -8.02 -0.06
N GLY A 7 4.15 -7.95 -0.72
CA GLY A 7 4.44 -6.90 -1.71
C GLY A 7 4.02 -7.33 -3.11
N VAL A 8 3.63 -6.39 -3.95
CA VAL A 8 3.34 -6.61 -5.37
C VAL A 8 4.20 -5.67 -6.18
N GLU A 9 5.00 -6.21 -7.09
CA GLU A 9 5.96 -5.45 -7.89
C GLU A 9 5.92 -5.95 -9.33
N ILE A 10 5.79 -5.05 -10.30
CA ILE A 10 5.66 -5.37 -11.72
C ILE A 10 7.02 -5.49 -12.41
N ASP A 11 8.04 -4.81 -11.90
CA ASP A 11 9.41 -4.94 -12.36
C ASP A 11 10.06 -6.21 -11.81
N ASP A 12 10.32 -7.16 -12.70
CA ASP A 12 10.90 -8.46 -12.36
C ASP A 12 12.26 -8.37 -11.65
N SER A 13 13.06 -7.35 -11.92
CA SER A 13 14.36 -7.16 -11.26
C SER A 13 14.16 -6.72 -9.82
N LEU A 14 13.28 -5.74 -9.58
CA LEU A 14 12.94 -5.28 -8.24
C LEU A 14 12.26 -6.40 -7.44
N ALA A 15 11.34 -7.15 -8.04
CA ALA A 15 10.68 -8.27 -7.38
C ALA A 15 11.69 -9.35 -6.91
N ARG A 16 12.68 -9.68 -7.74
CA ARG A 16 13.78 -10.60 -7.37
C ARG A 16 14.65 -10.02 -6.26
N GLN A 17 15.02 -8.75 -6.35
CA GLN A 17 15.83 -8.08 -5.34
C GLN A 17 15.12 -8.07 -3.97
N SER A 18 13.85 -7.68 -3.93
CA SER A 18 13.06 -7.65 -2.70
C SER A 18 12.85 -9.06 -2.13
N THR A 19 12.65 -10.07 -2.97
CA THR A 19 12.56 -11.48 -2.52
C THR A 19 13.87 -11.95 -1.89
N ALA A 20 15.02 -11.64 -2.51
CA ALA A 20 16.33 -11.97 -1.96
C ALA A 20 16.58 -11.25 -0.61
N GLU A 21 16.15 -9.99 -0.49
CA GLU A 21 16.29 -9.21 0.73
C GLU A 21 15.43 -9.79 1.88
N ILE A 22 14.20 -10.21 1.60
CA ILE A 22 13.34 -10.92 2.57
C ILE A 22 14.05 -12.18 3.10
N ALA A 23 14.66 -12.98 2.22
CA ALA A 23 15.41 -14.17 2.61
C ALA A 23 16.66 -13.81 3.45
N ARG A 24 17.41 -12.79 3.03
CA ARG A 24 18.61 -12.30 3.74
C ARG A 24 18.29 -11.84 5.16
N GLN A 25 17.15 -11.16 5.35
CA GLN A 25 16.66 -10.73 6.65
C GLN A 25 15.93 -11.84 7.44
N LYS A 26 15.81 -13.05 6.88
CA LYS A 26 15.13 -14.21 7.49
C LYS A 26 13.64 -13.96 7.79
N LEU A 27 12.96 -13.22 6.91
CA LEU A 27 11.55 -12.85 7.04
C LEU A 27 10.59 -13.71 6.19
N SER A 28 11.10 -14.72 5.49
CA SER A 28 10.31 -15.52 4.53
C SER A 28 9.12 -16.27 5.15
N ALA A 29 9.06 -16.44 6.47
CA ALA A 29 7.91 -17.03 7.16
C ALA A 29 6.68 -16.09 7.19
N THR A 30 6.90 -14.78 7.09
CA THR A 30 5.84 -13.77 7.26
C THR A 30 5.82 -12.73 6.15
N ALA A 31 6.76 -12.75 5.20
CA ALA A 31 6.84 -11.79 4.10
C ALA A 31 7.10 -12.49 2.76
N ARG A 32 6.44 -12.01 1.70
CA ARG A 32 6.68 -12.45 0.31
C ARG A 32 6.46 -11.33 -0.69
N ILE A 33 6.97 -11.51 -1.90
CA ILE A 33 6.71 -10.64 -3.06
C ILE A 33 5.97 -11.43 -4.14
N ILE A 34 4.97 -10.81 -4.75
CA ILE A 34 4.31 -11.25 -5.97
C ILE A 34 4.88 -10.41 -7.11
N ALA A 35 5.55 -11.05 -8.06
CA ALA A 35 5.93 -10.40 -9.32
C ALA A 35 4.66 -10.29 -10.20
N GLY A 36 4.14 -9.07 -10.39
CA GLY A 36 2.94 -8.87 -11.17
C GLY A 36 2.30 -7.48 -11.07
N ASP A 37 1.23 -7.32 -11.83
CA ASP A 37 0.45 -6.09 -11.91
C ASP A 37 -0.44 -5.94 -10.66
N VAL A 38 -0.26 -4.84 -9.93
CA VAL A 38 -1.04 -4.47 -8.74
C VAL A 38 -2.56 -4.43 -9.01
N THR A 39 -2.98 -4.18 -10.24
CA THR A 39 -4.41 -4.13 -10.60
C THR A 39 -5.06 -5.51 -10.77
N LYS A 40 -4.28 -6.58 -10.71
CA LYS A 40 -4.71 -7.96 -10.98
C LYS A 40 -4.63 -8.87 -9.75
N GLN A 41 -4.40 -8.31 -8.57
CA GLN A 41 -4.27 -9.10 -7.34
C GLN A 41 -5.57 -9.10 -6.52
N ASP A 42 -5.63 -10.03 -5.57
CA ASP A 42 -6.70 -10.10 -4.57
C ASP A 42 -6.21 -9.50 -3.23
N TYR A 43 -6.93 -8.48 -2.78
CA TYR A 43 -6.68 -7.72 -1.55
C TYR A 43 -7.73 -7.98 -0.47
N ALA A 44 -8.68 -8.91 -0.68
CA ALA A 44 -9.81 -9.11 0.23
C ALA A 44 -9.41 -9.55 1.65
N SER A 45 -8.21 -10.12 1.82
CA SER A 45 -7.67 -10.51 3.14
C SER A 45 -6.92 -9.38 3.85
N ALA A 46 -6.62 -8.26 3.17
CA ALA A 46 -5.76 -7.21 3.73
C ALA A 46 -6.48 -6.39 4.81
N ASN A 47 -5.81 -6.21 5.95
CA ASN A 47 -6.24 -5.27 7.01
C ASN A 47 -5.56 -3.90 6.94
N LEU A 48 -4.47 -3.82 6.17
CA LEU A 48 -3.71 -2.60 5.91
C LEU A 48 -3.14 -2.68 4.48
N ILE A 49 -3.29 -1.60 3.73
CA ILE A 49 -2.63 -1.37 2.45
C ILE A 49 -1.72 -0.15 2.60
N THR A 50 -0.49 -0.26 2.11
CA THR A 50 0.43 0.88 2.00
C THR A 50 0.77 1.11 0.53
N VAL A 51 0.65 2.34 0.06
CA VAL A 51 0.98 2.69 -1.33
C VAL A 51 1.89 3.90 -1.38
N TYR A 52 2.86 3.84 -2.29
CA TYR A 52 3.59 5.00 -2.75
C TYR A 52 3.63 4.94 -4.28
N LEU A 53 2.60 5.54 -4.89
CA LEU A 53 2.32 5.48 -6.31
C LEU A 53 2.03 6.88 -6.84
N LEU A 54 1.97 7.02 -8.17
CA LEU A 54 1.55 8.27 -8.80
C LEU A 54 0.03 8.48 -8.73
N PRO A 55 -0.47 9.74 -8.85
CA PRO A 55 -1.90 10.05 -8.80
C PRO A 55 -2.77 9.25 -9.78
N GLU A 56 -2.29 9.03 -11.01
CA GLU A 56 -3.00 8.23 -12.02
C GLU A 56 -3.13 6.76 -11.60
N SER A 57 -2.08 6.20 -10.99
CA SER A 57 -2.09 4.84 -10.47
C SER A 57 -3.05 4.70 -9.28
N ASN A 58 -3.07 5.67 -8.36
CA ASN A 58 -4.05 5.71 -7.27
C ASN A 58 -5.49 5.72 -7.82
N THR A 59 -5.73 6.55 -8.85
CA THR A 59 -7.04 6.61 -9.53
C THR A 59 -7.42 5.26 -10.14
N LYS A 60 -6.47 4.56 -10.75
CA LYS A 60 -6.68 3.26 -11.40
C LYS A 60 -7.02 2.15 -10.39
N ILE A 61 -6.34 2.09 -9.25
CA ILE A 61 -6.56 1.03 -8.25
C ILE A 61 -7.73 1.30 -7.32
N ARG A 62 -8.16 2.56 -7.17
CA ARG A 62 -9.24 2.97 -6.25
C ARG A 62 -10.51 2.10 -6.39
N PRO A 63 -11.11 1.89 -7.58
CA PRO A 63 -12.35 1.10 -7.70
C PRO A 63 -12.17 -0.37 -7.30
N MET A 64 -10.99 -0.93 -7.55
CA MET A 64 -10.65 -2.30 -7.16
C MET A 64 -10.55 -2.41 -5.62
N LEU A 65 -9.88 -1.45 -4.97
CA LEU A 65 -9.78 -1.41 -3.51
C LEU A 65 -11.16 -1.20 -2.86
N GLU A 66 -12.00 -0.33 -3.40
CA GLU A 66 -13.37 -0.12 -2.90
C GLU A 66 -14.23 -1.38 -2.93
N LYS A 67 -14.03 -2.20 -3.97
CA LYS A 67 -14.75 -3.47 -4.20
C LYS A 67 -14.25 -4.60 -3.31
N GLN A 68 -12.94 -4.72 -3.11
CA GLN A 68 -12.33 -5.89 -2.48
C GLN A 68 -12.10 -5.71 -0.97
N LEU A 69 -11.78 -4.49 -0.51
CA LEU A 69 -11.40 -4.28 0.87
C LEU A 69 -12.60 -4.36 1.80
N LYS A 70 -12.39 -5.04 2.93
CA LYS A 70 -13.38 -5.13 4.01
C LYS A 70 -13.52 -3.79 4.73
N PRO A 71 -14.69 -3.51 5.30
CA PRO A 71 -14.87 -2.42 6.24
C PRO A 71 -13.84 -2.48 7.38
N GLY A 72 -13.32 -1.32 7.78
CA GLY A 72 -12.24 -1.20 8.77
C GLY A 72 -10.83 -1.38 8.20
N THR A 73 -10.64 -1.87 6.97
CA THR A 73 -9.30 -1.92 6.35
C THR A 73 -8.74 -0.50 6.23
N ARG A 74 -7.48 -0.34 6.63
CA ARG A 74 -6.75 0.94 6.57
C ARG A 74 -5.95 1.02 5.28
N ILE A 75 -5.85 2.23 4.72
CA ILE A 75 -5.00 2.52 3.58
C ILE A 75 -4.10 3.69 3.97
N VAL A 76 -2.79 3.53 3.84
CA VAL A 76 -1.82 4.61 4.01
C VAL A 76 -1.22 4.93 2.65
N ALA A 77 -1.40 6.17 2.18
CA ALA A 77 -0.82 6.67 0.94
C ALA A 77 0.28 7.68 1.23
N HIS A 78 1.40 7.56 0.52
CA HIS A 78 2.55 8.45 0.63
C HIS A 78 2.53 9.48 -0.52
N ASP A 79 2.58 10.77 -0.15
CA ASP A 79 2.61 12.00 -0.95
C ASP A 79 1.41 12.27 -1.86
N PHE A 80 0.72 11.23 -2.35
CA PHE A 80 -0.37 11.38 -3.30
C PHE A 80 -1.66 10.80 -2.74
N GLU A 81 -2.69 11.64 -2.64
CA GLU A 81 -4.01 11.28 -2.16
C GLU A 81 -4.75 10.31 -3.11
N PHE A 82 -5.77 9.64 -2.57
CA PHE A 82 -6.84 9.04 -3.37
C PHE A 82 -7.93 10.08 -3.61
N SER A 83 -8.01 10.59 -4.84
CA SER A 83 -9.06 11.55 -5.22
C SER A 83 -10.45 11.01 -4.87
N GLY A 84 -11.32 11.85 -4.31
CA GLY A 84 -12.68 11.49 -3.91
C GLY A 84 -12.79 10.68 -2.61
N TRP A 85 -11.68 10.32 -1.97
CA TRP A 85 -11.68 9.81 -0.61
C TRP A 85 -11.34 10.94 0.37
N THR A 86 -11.95 10.92 1.55
CA THR A 86 -11.59 11.83 2.65
C THR A 86 -10.65 11.11 3.61
N PRO A 87 -9.42 11.62 3.84
CA PRO A 87 -8.51 11.01 4.80
C PRO A 87 -9.03 11.15 6.23
N GLU A 88 -8.88 10.10 7.02
CA GLU A 88 -9.12 10.11 8.47
C GLU A 88 -8.02 10.91 9.19
N LYS A 89 -6.79 10.87 8.66
CA LYS A 89 -5.65 11.59 9.19
C LYS A 89 -4.69 11.99 8.07
N VAL A 90 -4.12 13.18 8.21
CA VAL A 90 -3.04 13.68 7.35
C VAL A 90 -1.86 14.01 8.25
N GLU A 91 -0.69 13.48 7.93
CA GLU A 91 0.54 13.70 8.68
C GLU A 91 1.60 14.29 7.76
N ASN A 92 2.17 15.42 8.15
CA ASN A 92 3.29 16.02 7.43
C ASN A 92 4.59 15.55 8.10
N ILE A 93 5.45 14.93 7.30
CA ILE A 93 6.79 14.54 7.69
C ILE A 93 7.71 15.65 7.19
N GLU A 94 8.31 16.38 8.14
CA GLU A 94 9.25 17.44 7.84
C GLU A 94 10.51 16.89 7.16
N ASP A 95 11.18 17.74 6.39
CA ASP A 95 12.48 17.41 5.83
C ASP A 95 13.51 17.28 6.95
N ASP A 96 14.09 16.09 7.10
CA ASP A 96 15.11 15.78 8.10
C ASP A 96 16.52 16.17 7.65
N GLY A 97 16.66 16.78 6.47
CA GLY A 97 17.93 17.18 5.87
C GLY A 97 18.56 16.10 4.99
N GLU A 98 17.96 14.92 4.87
CA GLU A 98 18.40 13.85 3.96
C GLU A 98 17.55 13.77 2.68
N GLY A 99 16.54 14.63 2.51
CA GLY A 99 15.68 14.58 1.34
C GLY A 99 14.77 15.79 1.15
N ARG A 100 13.47 15.54 1.26
CA ARG A 100 12.41 16.54 1.17
C ARG A 100 11.30 16.19 2.14
N SER A 101 10.43 17.15 2.43
CA SER A 101 9.22 16.87 3.19
C SER A 101 8.27 15.94 2.41
N HIS A 102 7.48 15.21 3.18
CA HIS A 102 6.51 14.24 2.70
C HIS A 102 5.17 14.37 3.43
N THR A 103 4.11 13.86 2.83
CA THR A 103 2.80 13.80 3.48
C THR A 103 2.25 12.38 3.46
N LEU A 104 1.74 11.91 4.59
CA LEU A 104 1.07 10.62 4.71
C LEU A 104 -0.43 10.84 4.90
N PHE A 105 -1.22 10.12 4.11
CA PHE A 105 -2.67 10.12 4.17
C PHE A 105 -3.16 8.77 4.68
N LEU A 106 -3.89 8.78 5.79
CA LEU A 106 -4.56 7.60 6.33
C LEU A 106 -6.04 7.65 5.93
N TYR A 107 -6.50 6.58 5.29
CA TYR A 107 -7.91 6.33 5.01
C TYR A 107 -8.37 5.06 5.73
N ARG A 108 -9.67 4.97 5.95
CA ARG A 108 -10.31 3.76 6.48
C ARG A 108 -11.52 3.41 5.62
N ARG A 109 -11.55 2.17 5.14
CA ARG A 109 -12.69 1.65 4.39
C ARG A 109 -13.91 1.65 5.31
N GLN A 110 -14.92 2.43 4.96
CA GLN A 110 -16.18 2.46 5.69
C GLN A 110 -17.05 1.26 5.33
N ASP A 111 -17.98 0.89 6.22
CA ASP A 111 -19.04 -0.05 5.89
C ASP A 111 -19.84 0.47 4.69
N GLY A 112 -20.21 -0.42 3.78
CA GLY A 112 -21.12 -0.11 2.68
C GLY A 112 -22.56 0.08 3.19
N ALA A 113 -22.79 1.02 4.10
CA ALA A 113 -24.11 1.52 4.42
C ALA A 113 -24.32 2.83 3.64
N ARG A 114 -25.00 2.66 2.50
CA ARG A 114 -25.70 3.63 1.64
C ARG A 114 -25.53 5.12 1.92
#